data_AF-A0A1Q8Q9J1-F1
#
_entry.id   AF-A0A1Q8Q9J1-F1
#
_cell.length_a   1.000
_cell.length_b   1.000
_cell.length_c   1.000
_cell.angle_alpha   90.00
_cell.angle_beta   90.00
_cell.angle_gamma   90.00
#
_symmetry.space_group_name_H-M   'P 1'
#
loop_
_entity.id
_entity.type
_entity.pdbx_description
1 polymer ?
#
loop_
_entity_poly.entity_id
_entity_poly.type
_entity_poly.pdbx_seq_one_letter_code
_entity_poly.pdbx_strand_id
1 'polypeptide(L)'
;MKKLRARMDESILVCAYYGPNGERLIKRGCKIANMLDCPLYILTVDSLPLEELSADKAAYIDQWKALAEELGAEELIIRDNEKRPAVKVIAEVARELDITQIILGQSPQSRWEEIKKGSFVNMLLREISFVDFHVVSIDRSVEDDENLFDNGTRAYLVKSDEGHRISFTHSDEVIHEGIFYKETGTDFNNGVFKFIKENKICQLHVTDDKITEPTSIHSSIKEETFEK
;
A
#
# COMPACT_ATOMS: atom_id res chain seq x y z
N MET A 1 -4.44 22.66 -35.75
CA MET A 1 -3.91 23.74 -34.89
C MET A 1 -4.01 23.31 -33.44
N LYS A 2 -2.90 23.21 -32.69
CA LYS A 2 -2.95 23.05 -31.22
C LYS A 2 -3.56 24.34 -30.65
N LYS A 3 -4.65 24.24 -29.88
CA LYS A 3 -5.16 25.39 -29.11
C LYS A 3 -4.08 25.79 -28.11
N LEU A 4 -3.69 27.06 -28.13
CA LEU A 4 -2.92 27.67 -27.03
C LEU A 4 -3.77 27.53 -25.76
N ARG A 5 -3.27 26.78 -24.78
CA ARG A 5 -3.84 26.76 -23.43
C ARG A 5 -3.17 27.89 -22.67
N ALA A 6 -3.98 28.76 -22.06
CA ALA A 6 -3.47 29.68 -21.06
C ALA A 6 -3.09 28.85 -19.82
N ARG A 7 -2.02 29.24 -19.13
CA ARG A 7 -1.63 28.64 -17.85
C ARG A 7 -2.85 28.69 -16.92
N MET A 8 -3.29 27.53 -16.45
CA MET A 8 -4.40 27.49 -15.49
C MET A 8 -3.87 27.92 -14.12
N ASP A 9 -4.69 28.62 -13.34
CA ASP A 9 -4.37 29.00 -11.96
C ASP A 9 -4.65 27.81 -11.04
N GLU A 10 -3.96 26.71 -11.32
CA GLU A 10 -4.10 25.42 -10.66
C GLU A 10 -2.77 25.02 -10.04
N SER A 11 -2.79 24.10 -9.09
CA SER A 11 -1.60 23.58 -8.43
C SER A 11 -1.93 22.21 -7.84
N ILE A 12 -1.07 21.23 -8.09
CA ILE A 12 -1.33 19.85 -7.71
C ILE A 12 -0.39 19.42 -6.60
N LEU A 13 -0.95 18.85 -5.54
CA LEU A 13 -0.21 18.14 -4.49
C LEU A 13 -0.46 16.64 -4.59
N VAL A 14 0.60 15.85 -4.74
CA VAL A 14 0.54 14.39 -4.62
C VAL A 14 0.95 13.99 -3.22
N CYS A 15 0.07 13.32 -2.47
CA CYS A 15 0.45 12.70 -1.21
C CYS A 15 0.98 11.28 -1.48
N ALA A 16 2.30 11.13 -1.45
CA ALA A 16 2.98 9.85 -1.57
C ALA A 16 3.07 9.16 -0.20
N TYR A 17 3.02 7.84 -0.21
CA TYR A 17 3.22 6.98 0.95
C TYR A 17 4.06 5.78 0.54
N TYR A 18 4.73 5.16 1.51
CA TYR A 18 5.63 4.03 1.25
C TYR A 18 4.90 2.83 0.68
N GLY A 19 5.53 2.19 -0.30
CA GLY A 19 4.99 1.09 -1.06
C GLY A 19 5.13 1.31 -2.56
N PRO A 20 5.04 0.25 -3.37
CA PRO A 20 5.12 0.32 -4.84
C PRO A 20 4.15 1.31 -5.52
N ASN A 21 3.11 1.77 -4.83
CA ASN A 21 2.12 2.69 -5.38
C ASN A 21 2.55 4.15 -5.38
N GLY A 22 3.57 4.56 -4.61
CA GLY A 22 4.03 5.95 -4.57
C GLY A 22 4.40 6.50 -5.95
N GLU A 23 5.15 5.72 -6.73
CA GLU A 23 5.53 6.07 -8.11
C GLU A 23 4.31 6.26 -9.02
N ARG A 24 3.31 5.39 -8.92
CA ARG A 24 2.08 5.46 -9.71
C ARG A 24 1.31 6.74 -9.42
N LEU A 25 1.23 7.15 -8.15
CA LEU A 25 0.56 8.38 -7.75
C LEU A 25 1.28 9.61 -8.29
N ILE A 26 2.61 9.64 -8.17
CA ILE A 26 3.44 10.74 -8.68
C ILE A 26 3.29 10.86 -10.20
N LYS A 27 3.42 9.75 -10.94
CA LYS A 27 3.22 9.74 -12.39
C LYS A 27 1.81 10.17 -12.79
N ARG A 28 0.80 9.76 -12.03
CA ARG A 28 -0.58 10.19 -12.27
C ARG A 28 -0.75 11.70 -12.03
N GLY A 29 -0.15 12.23 -10.98
CA GLY A 29 -0.19 13.66 -10.69
C GLY A 29 0.53 14.52 -11.70
N CYS A 30 1.73 14.12 -12.11
CA CYS A 30 2.43 14.75 -13.22
C CYS A 30 1.59 14.77 -14.50
N LYS A 31 0.90 13.68 -14.82
CA LYS A 31 0.00 13.64 -15.98
C LYS A 31 -1.12 14.68 -15.89
N ILE A 32 -1.72 14.88 -14.71
CA ILE A 32 -2.79 15.86 -14.52
C ILE A 32 -2.20 17.28 -14.55
N ALA A 33 -1.07 17.51 -13.88
CA ALA A 33 -0.38 18.80 -13.85
C ALA A 33 -0.01 19.27 -15.26
N ASN A 34 0.55 18.37 -16.07
CA ASN A 34 0.85 18.62 -17.48
C ASN A 34 -0.39 18.87 -18.35
N MET A 35 -1.54 18.29 -18.00
CA MET A 35 -2.80 18.56 -18.71
C MET A 35 -3.33 19.96 -18.40
N LEU A 36 -3.14 20.43 -17.18
CA LEU A 36 -3.58 21.74 -16.70
C LEU A 36 -2.53 22.84 -16.94
N ASP A 37 -1.31 22.48 -17.32
CA ASP A 37 -0.17 23.40 -17.45
C ASP A 37 0.10 24.13 -16.13
N CYS A 38 0.29 23.36 -15.05
CA CYS A 38 0.36 23.86 -13.68
C CYS A 38 1.47 23.17 -12.86
N PRO A 39 1.93 23.76 -11.73
CA PRO A 39 2.95 23.17 -10.89
C PRO A 39 2.49 21.87 -10.21
N LEU A 40 3.47 21.02 -9.94
CA LEU A 40 3.33 19.74 -9.25
C LEU A 40 4.21 19.73 -8.00
N TYR A 41 3.60 19.46 -6.86
CA TYR A 41 4.25 19.25 -5.57
C TYR A 41 4.03 17.81 -5.14
N ILE A 42 5.01 17.23 -4.44
CA ILE A 42 4.92 15.89 -3.86
C ILE A 42 5.15 16.03 -2.36
N LEU A 43 4.32 15.37 -1.55
CA LEU A 43 4.41 15.38 -0.10
C LEU A 43 4.45 13.97 0.46
N THR A 44 5.40 13.71 1.35
CA THR A 44 5.40 12.57 2.27
C THR A 44 5.48 13.07 3.71
N VAL A 45 4.79 12.37 4.62
CA VAL A 45 4.72 12.72 6.04
C VAL A 45 5.11 11.51 6.88
N ASP A 46 6.14 11.65 7.71
CA ASP A 46 6.59 10.63 8.66
C ASP A 46 6.63 11.13 10.09
N SER A 47 6.29 10.23 11.00
CA SER A 47 6.35 10.47 12.44
C SER A 47 7.75 10.30 13.03
N LEU A 48 8.66 9.68 12.28
CA LEU A 48 10.07 9.48 12.63
C LEU A 48 10.94 10.51 11.89
N PRO A 49 12.09 10.91 12.47
CA PRO A 49 13.12 11.64 11.74
C PRO A 49 13.63 10.87 10.53
N LEU A 50 14.06 11.58 9.49
CA LEU A 50 14.60 11.00 8.26
C LEU A 50 15.78 10.04 8.53
N GLU A 51 16.62 10.38 9.51
CA GLU A 51 17.80 9.57 9.89
C GLU A 51 17.44 8.26 10.60
N GLU A 52 16.22 8.15 11.14
CA GLU A 52 15.71 6.98 11.87
C GLU A 52 14.83 6.07 10.99
N LEU A 53 14.63 6.42 9.71
CA LEU A 53 13.86 5.60 8.79
C LEU A 53 14.56 4.28 8.47
N SER A 54 13.77 3.24 8.21
CA SER A 54 14.29 1.97 7.69
C SER A 54 14.93 2.16 6.32
N ALA A 55 15.84 1.24 5.95
CA ALA A 55 16.50 1.26 4.64
C ALA A 55 15.49 1.25 3.48
N ASP A 56 14.37 0.51 3.62
CA ASP A 56 13.33 0.44 2.59
C ASP A 56 12.61 1.77 2.41
N LYS A 57 12.25 2.44 3.52
CA LYS A 57 11.64 3.78 3.48
C LYS A 57 12.57 4.83 2.88
N ALA A 58 13.86 4.78 3.25
CA ALA A 58 14.87 5.66 2.67
C ALA A 58 14.99 5.45 1.15
N ALA A 59 14.98 4.19 0.70
CA ALA A 59 15.02 3.85 -0.73
C ALA A 59 13.83 4.42 -1.51
N TYR A 60 12.62 4.38 -0.94
CA TYR A 60 11.44 5.03 -1.56
C TYR A 60 11.59 6.55 -1.67
N ILE A 61 12.11 7.20 -0.63
CA ILE A 61 12.35 8.66 -0.67
C ILE A 61 13.33 8.99 -1.80
N ASP A 62 14.41 8.24 -1.93
CA ASP A 62 15.40 8.47 -2.98
C ASP A 62 14.84 8.19 -4.38
N GLN A 63 14.00 7.15 -4.53
CA GLN A 63 13.25 6.90 -5.76
C GLN A 63 12.32 8.08 -6.10
N TRP A 64 11.60 8.63 -5.12
CA TRP A 64 10.71 9.76 -5.34
C TRP A 64 11.45 11.06 -5.64
N LYS A 65 12.63 11.29 -5.04
CA LYS A 65 13.51 12.42 -5.40
C LYS A 65 13.90 12.35 -6.87
N ALA A 66 14.41 11.20 -7.32
CA ALA A 66 14.79 11.00 -8.71
C ALA A 66 13.60 11.18 -9.66
N LEU A 67 12.43 10.65 -9.29
CA LEU A 67 11.23 10.78 -10.08
C LEU A 67 10.68 12.22 -10.12
N ALA A 68 10.77 12.96 -9.01
CA ALA A 68 10.37 14.35 -8.93
C ALA A 68 11.22 15.21 -9.87
N GLU A 69 12.54 14.98 -9.89
CA GLU A 69 13.47 15.66 -10.80
C GLU A 69 13.19 15.29 -12.27
N GLU A 70 13.01 13.99 -12.57
CA GLU A 70 12.70 13.52 -13.93
C GLU A 70 11.42 14.16 -14.49
N LEU A 71 10.40 14.28 -13.64
CA LEU A 71 9.08 14.77 -14.03
C LEU A 71 8.94 16.30 -13.94
N GLY A 72 9.97 17.01 -13.49
CA GLY A 72 9.96 18.46 -13.30
C GLY A 72 8.94 18.91 -12.25
N ALA A 73 8.82 18.16 -11.15
CA ALA A 73 8.06 18.62 -9.98
C ALA A 73 8.72 19.88 -9.41
N GLU A 74 7.91 20.80 -8.89
CA GLU A 74 8.39 22.03 -8.27
C GLU A 74 9.14 21.72 -6.97
N GLU A 75 8.60 20.80 -6.16
CA GLU A 75 9.22 20.40 -4.89
C GLU A 75 8.78 18.99 -4.45
N LEU A 76 9.71 18.26 -3.85
CA LEU A 76 9.43 17.10 -3.00
C LEU A 76 9.56 17.50 -1.54
N ILE A 77 8.44 17.59 -0.85
CA ILE A 77 8.31 18.02 0.54
C ILE A 77 8.33 16.78 1.42
N ILE A 78 9.30 16.73 2.33
CA ILE A 78 9.43 15.68 3.34
C ILE A 78 9.13 16.32 4.69
N ARG A 79 7.99 15.98 5.30
CA ARG A 79 7.64 16.38 6.67
C ARG A 79 7.94 15.20 7.59
N ASP A 80 9.13 15.18 8.17
CA ASP A 80 9.58 14.14 9.10
C ASP A 80 9.43 14.58 10.56
N ASN A 81 9.64 13.65 11.49
CA ASN A 81 9.45 13.85 12.93
C ASN A 81 8.10 14.49 13.31
N GLU A 82 7.08 14.27 12.49
CA GLU A 82 5.80 14.95 12.59
C GLU A 82 4.86 14.19 13.51
N LYS A 83 4.54 14.78 14.67
CA LYS A 83 3.68 14.16 15.68
C LYS A 83 2.20 14.47 15.44
N ARG A 84 1.90 15.48 14.62
CA ARG A 84 0.53 15.83 14.24
C ARG A 84 -0.04 14.78 13.27
N PRO A 85 -1.37 14.58 13.24
CA PRO A 85 -1.99 13.75 12.22
C PRO A 85 -1.66 14.25 10.81
N ALA A 86 -1.33 13.34 9.89
CA ALA A 86 -1.00 13.69 8.50
C ALA A 86 -2.06 14.60 7.84
N VAL A 87 -3.34 14.43 8.18
CA VAL A 87 -4.44 15.29 7.72
C VAL A 87 -4.18 16.78 8.00
N LYS A 88 -3.67 17.13 9.19
CA LYS A 88 -3.35 18.51 9.57
C LYS A 88 -2.17 19.06 8.79
N VAL A 89 -1.17 18.21 8.57
CA VAL A 89 0.07 18.55 7.85
C VAL A 89 -0.23 18.78 6.37
N ILE A 90 -1.01 17.89 5.76
CA ILE A 90 -1.49 18.03 4.38
C ILE A 90 -2.30 19.32 4.24
N ALA A 91 -3.19 19.62 5.19
CA ALA A 91 -3.98 20.85 5.19
C ALA A 91 -3.14 22.13 5.35
N GLU A 92 -2.04 22.06 6.11
CA GLU A 92 -1.09 23.16 6.26
C GLU A 92 -0.35 23.41 4.95
N VAL A 93 0.28 22.37 4.39
CA VAL A 93 1.01 22.45 3.10
C VAL A 93 0.08 22.91 1.97
N ALA A 94 -1.17 22.42 1.94
CA ALA A 94 -2.14 22.82 0.95
C ALA A 94 -2.49 24.33 1.01
N ARG A 95 -2.50 24.93 2.20
CA ARG A 95 -2.70 26.38 2.36
C ARG A 95 -1.44 27.17 2.04
N GLU A 96 -0.28 26.69 2.46
CA GLU A 96 1.01 27.37 2.26
C GLU A 96 1.37 27.52 0.77
N LEU A 97 0.97 26.53 -0.05
CA LEU A 97 1.28 26.46 -1.47
C LEU A 97 0.09 26.76 -2.38
N ASP A 98 -1.00 27.28 -1.82
CA ASP A 98 -2.26 27.56 -2.55
C ASP A 98 -2.69 26.39 -3.43
N ILE A 99 -2.64 25.17 -2.88
CA ILE A 99 -2.98 23.93 -3.60
C ILE A 99 -4.45 23.94 -3.98
N THR A 100 -4.75 23.72 -5.26
CA THR A 100 -6.14 23.61 -5.74
C THR A 100 -6.61 22.17 -5.84
N GLN A 101 -5.69 21.22 -6.05
CA GLN A 101 -6.03 19.81 -6.23
C GLN A 101 -5.06 18.89 -5.49
N ILE A 102 -5.60 17.91 -4.76
CA ILE A 102 -4.82 16.89 -4.03
C ILE A 102 -5.06 15.52 -4.64
N ILE A 103 -3.97 14.80 -4.91
CA ILE A 103 -3.97 13.43 -5.42
C ILE A 103 -3.62 12.46 -4.31
N LEU A 104 -4.50 11.48 -4.12
CA LEU A 104 -4.39 10.44 -3.09
C LEU A 104 -4.51 9.07 -3.74
N GLY A 105 -3.82 8.08 -3.19
CA GLY A 105 -4.04 6.69 -3.56
C GLY A 105 -5.30 6.11 -2.91
N GLN A 106 -5.97 5.23 -3.64
CA GLN A 106 -7.00 4.34 -3.12
C GLN A 106 -6.35 3.22 -2.30
N SER A 107 -5.61 3.55 -1.23
CA SER A 107 -4.87 2.58 -0.41
C SER A 107 -5.70 1.33 -0.07
N PRO A 108 -5.07 0.13 0.04
CA PRO A 108 -5.64 -1.04 0.68
C PRO A 108 -5.35 -0.94 2.18
N GLN A 109 -5.81 0.12 2.85
CA GLN A 109 -6.17 -0.09 4.25
C GLN A 109 -7.34 -1.07 4.15
N SER A 110 -7.15 -2.31 4.59
CA SER A 110 -8.24 -3.25 4.82
C SER A 110 -9.35 -2.52 5.57
N ARG A 111 -10.31 -2.11 4.75
CA ARG A 111 -11.69 -1.79 5.03
C ARG A 111 -11.97 -1.31 6.45
N TRP A 112 -12.42 -0.07 6.60
CA TRP A 112 -13.58 0.19 7.46
C TRP A 112 -13.48 -0.22 8.95
N GLU A 113 -12.31 -0.61 9.47
CA GLU A 113 -12.23 -1.46 10.67
C GLU A 113 -12.48 -0.73 11.97
N GLU A 114 -12.65 0.59 11.92
CA GLU A 114 -13.35 1.27 12.99
C GLU A 114 -14.36 2.25 12.41
N ILE A 115 -15.62 1.82 12.37
CA ILE A 115 -16.85 2.63 12.46
C ILE A 115 -16.85 3.54 13.74
N LYS A 116 -15.69 3.81 14.34
CA LYS A 116 -15.43 4.71 15.46
C LYS A 116 -14.53 5.92 15.11
N LYS A 117 -13.80 5.97 13.98
CA LYS A 117 -12.86 7.09 13.67
C LYS A 117 -12.98 7.78 12.30
N GLY A 118 -13.67 7.19 11.32
CA GLY A 118 -13.93 7.83 10.01
C GLY A 118 -12.84 7.60 8.94
N SER A 119 -13.23 7.61 7.66
CA SER A 119 -12.34 7.44 6.51
C SER A 119 -11.27 8.55 6.46
N PHE A 120 -10.01 8.22 6.14
CA PHE A 120 -8.93 9.20 5.97
C PHE A 120 -9.28 10.29 4.96
N VAL A 121 -9.88 9.90 3.83
CA VAL A 121 -10.42 10.84 2.83
C VAL A 121 -11.52 11.70 3.45
N ASN A 122 -12.41 11.13 4.27
CA ASN A 122 -13.43 11.92 4.97
C ASN A 122 -12.84 12.89 6.00
N MET A 123 -11.73 12.54 6.65
CA MET A 123 -11.01 13.45 7.55
C MET A 123 -10.39 14.60 6.75
N LEU A 124 -9.77 14.30 5.61
CA LEU A 124 -9.24 15.32 4.69
C LEU A 124 -10.34 16.24 4.15
N LEU A 125 -11.47 15.69 3.69
CA LEU A 125 -12.62 16.47 3.20
C LEU A 125 -13.22 17.38 4.29
N ARG A 126 -13.15 16.97 5.56
CA ARG A 126 -13.59 17.80 6.69
C ARG A 126 -12.58 18.89 7.05
N GLU A 127 -11.30 18.60 6.93
CA GLU A 127 -10.22 19.52 7.28
C GLU A 127 -9.92 20.54 6.18
N ILE A 128 -10.10 20.13 4.92
CA ILE A 128 -9.71 20.84 3.71
C ILE A 128 -10.93 20.96 2.79
N SER A 129 -11.63 22.08 2.90
CA SER A 129 -12.85 22.35 2.12
C SER A 129 -12.62 23.23 0.89
N PHE A 130 -11.37 23.57 0.57
CA PHE A 130 -11.00 24.51 -0.49
C PHE A 130 -10.24 23.86 -1.65
N VAL A 131 -10.09 22.53 -1.64
CA VAL A 131 -9.35 21.78 -2.66
C VAL A 131 -10.20 20.66 -3.24
N ASP A 132 -9.95 20.33 -4.51
CA ASP A 132 -10.51 19.15 -5.13
C ASP A 132 -9.65 17.92 -4.83
N PHE A 133 -10.29 16.77 -4.60
CA PHE A 133 -9.60 15.52 -4.31
C PHE A 133 -9.70 14.52 -5.46
N HIS A 134 -8.56 13.98 -5.89
CA HIS A 134 -8.45 12.91 -6.88
C HIS A 134 -8.01 11.63 -6.21
N VAL A 135 -8.91 10.66 -6.12
CA VAL A 135 -8.60 9.33 -5.60
C VAL A 135 -8.19 8.42 -6.76
N VAL A 136 -6.92 8.02 -6.79
CA VAL A 136 -6.33 7.21 -7.84
C VAL A 136 -6.36 5.75 -7.42
N SER A 137 -7.03 4.92 -8.20
CA SER A 137 -6.98 3.46 -8.01
C SER A 137 -5.53 2.98 -8.03
N ILE A 138 -5.20 1.97 -7.23
CA ILE A 138 -3.88 1.37 -7.14
C ILE A 138 -3.97 -0.13 -7.44
N ASP A 139 -2.89 -0.71 -7.93
CA ASP A 139 -2.85 -2.14 -8.23
C ASP A 139 -2.70 -2.93 -6.93
N ARG A 140 -3.63 -3.85 -6.67
CA ARG A 140 -3.75 -4.56 -5.38
C ARG A 140 -2.93 -5.85 -5.34
N SER A 141 -2.29 -6.23 -6.45
CA SER A 141 -1.57 -7.50 -6.55
C SER A 141 -0.13 -7.45 -6.01
N VAL A 142 0.36 -6.31 -5.52
CA VAL A 142 1.78 -6.09 -5.17
C VAL A 142 1.97 -5.55 -3.73
N GLU A 143 0.91 -5.20 -3.01
CA GLU A 143 0.99 -4.54 -1.70
C GLU A 143 -0.05 -5.09 -0.75
N ASP A 144 0.35 -5.97 0.18
CA ASP A 144 -0.37 -6.13 1.44
C ASP A 144 0.37 -6.98 2.50
N ASP A 145 1.71 -7.07 2.47
CA ASP A 145 2.42 -7.98 3.39
C ASP A 145 2.89 -7.38 4.72
N GLU A 146 3.09 -6.05 4.82
CA GLU A 146 3.75 -5.48 6.01
C GLU A 146 2.81 -4.84 7.05
N ASN A 147 1.54 -4.59 6.74
CA ASN A 147 0.59 -3.96 7.68
C ASN A 147 -0.75 -4.69 7.85
N LEU A 148 -1.03 -5.74 7.08
CA LEU A 148 -2.24 -6.55 7.24
C LEU A 148 -2.05 -7.72 8.21
N PHE A 149 -0.82 -8.11 8.47
CA PHE A 149 -0.53 -9.31 9.22
C PHE A 149 0.38 -9.04 10.42
N ASP A 150 0.13 -9.77 11.51
CA ASP A 150 1.00 -9.84 12.67
C ASP A 150 2.36 -10.46 12.27
N ASN A 151 3.35 -10.32 13.16
CA ASN A 151 4.66 -10.95 13.01
C ASN A 151 4.52 -12.43 12.64
N GLY A 152 5.21 -12.83 11.58
CA GLY A 152 5.15 -14.18 11.05
C GLY A 152 5.46 -15.24 12.12
N THR A 153 4.56 -16.20 12.28
CA THR A 153 4.71 -17.33 13.19
C THR A 153 4.93 -18.60 12.40
N ARG A 154 5.86 -19.43 12.86
CA ARG A 154 6.14 -20.71 12.21
C ARG A 154 4.92 -21.63 12.28
N ALA A 155 4.54 -22.19 11.13
CA ALA A 155 3.42 -23.10 11.00
C ALA A 155 3.73 -24.22 9.98
N TYR A 156 2.86 -25.22 9.96
CA TYR A 156 2.99 -26.41 9.16
C TYR A 156 1.71 -26.67 8.39
N LEU A 157 1.81 -26.88 7.08
CA LEU A 157 0.69 -27.35 6.26
C LEU A 157 0.51 -28.85 6.50
N VAL A 158 -0.68 -29.25 6.95
CA VAL A 158 -1.02 -30.66 7.23
C VAL A 158 -2.23 -31.09 6.40
N LYS A 159 -2.28 -32.38 6.05
CA LYS A 159 -3.45 -33.00 5.43
C LYS A 159 -4.47 -33.38 6.51
N SER A 160 -5.75 -33.19 6.24
CA SER A 160 -6.87 -33.61 7.09
C SER A 160 -7.95 -34.28 6.24
N ASP A 161 -8.86 -35.01 6.86
CA ASP A 161 -9.99 -35.67 6.19
C ASP A 161 -10.92 -34.69 5.45
N GLU A 162 -10.95 -33.41 5.87
CA GLU A 162 -11.74 -32.33 5.26
C GLU A 162 -10.93 -31.41 4.31
N GLY A 163 -9.67 -31.74 4.01
CA GLY A 163 -8.81 -30.96 3.10
C GLY A 163 -7.43 -30.63 3.67
N HIS A 164 -6.98 -29.38 3.48
CA HIS A 164 -5.70 -28.91 4.00
C HIS A 164 -5.92 -27.83 5.06
N ARG A 165 -5.06 -27.81 6.08
CA ARG A 165 -5.06 -26.80 7.13
C ARG A 165 -3.64 -26.48 7.60
N ILE A 166 -3.49 -25.35 8.29
CA ILE A 166 -2.27 -25.03 9.02
C ILE A 166 -2.32 -25.60 10.44
N SER A 167 -1.14 -25.92 10.98
CA SER A 167 -0.92 -26.35 12.36
C SER A 167 0.29 -25.63 12.92
N PHE A 168 0.24 -25.22 14.18
CA PHE A 168 1.38 -24.63 14.89
C PHE A 168 2.25 -25.68 15.61
N THR A 169 1.84 -26.95 15.55
CA THR A 169 2.59 -28.08 16.12
C THR A 169 3.01 -29.02 15.00
N HIS A 170 4.27 -29.44 15.03
CA HIS A 170 4.81 -30.41 14.09
C HIS A 170 4.20 -31.81 14.34
N SER A 171 3.86 -32.53 13.27
CA SER A 171 3.36 -33.90 13.29
C SER A 171 3.93 -34.72 12.13
N ASP A 172 3.66 -36.02 12.09
CA ASP A 172 4.08 -36.90 10.97
C ASP A 172 3.28 -36.63 9.67
N GLU A 173 2.21 -35.84 9.74
CA GLU A 173 1.30 -35.51 8.63
C GLU A 173 1.65 -34.17 7.94
N VAL A 174 2.81 -33.60 8.27
CA VAL A 174 3.29 -32.33 7.71
C VAL A 174 3.71 -32.49 6.26
N ILE A 175 3.17 -31.62 5.40
CA ILE A 175 3.49 -31.53 3.98
C ILE A 175 4.58 -30.47 3.75
N HIS A 176 4.43 -29.28 4.36
CA HIS A 176 5.36 -28.16 4.22
C HIS A 176 5.50 -27.39 5.53
N GLU A 177 6.74 -27.00 5.87
CA GLU A 177 7.05 -26.00 6.89
C GLU A 177 7.07 -24.61 6.26
N GLY A 178 6.54 -23.62 6.96
CA GLY A 178 6.48 -22.25 6.48
C GLY A 178 6.20 -21.24 7.57
N ILE A 179 5.95 -20.01 7.15
CA ILE A 179 5.59 -18.90 8.02
C ILE A 179 4.13 -18.52 7.76
N PHE A 180 3.32 -18.52 8.81
CA PHE A 180 1.97 -18.00 8.80
C PHE A 180 1.96 -16.55 9.29
N TYR A 181 1.37 -15.69 8.49
CA TYR A 181 1.14 -14.28 8.78
C TYR A 181 -0.36 -14.13 9.05
N LYS A 182 -0.72 -13.93 10.31
CA LYS A 182 -2.11 -13.84 10.77
C LYS A 182 -2.65 -12.44 10.51
N GLU A 183 -3.85 -12.32 9.95
CA GLU A 183 -4.52 -11.02 9.78
C GLU A 183 -4.65 -10.31 11.13
N THR A 184 -4.22 -9.07 11.19
CA THR A 184 -4.36 -8.24 12.39
C THR A 184 -5.84 -7.96 12.65
N GLY A 185 -6.29 -8.07 13.91
CA GLY A 185 -7.67 -7.73 14.31
C GLY A 185 -8.67 -8.90 14.38
N THR A 186 -8.24 -10.14 14.16
CA THR A 186 -9.07 -11.36 14.32
C THR A 186 -8.58 -12.28 15.43
N ASP A 187 -9.51 -12.90 16.17
CA ASP A 187 -9.19 -14.00 17.10
C ASP A 187 -8.98 -15.34 16.37
N PHE A 188 -9.55 -15.48 15.16
CA PHE A 188 -9.42 -16.66 14.29
C PHE A 188 -8.11 -16.62 13.48
N ASN A 189 -7.60 -17.80 13.11
CA ASN A 189 -6.40 -17.95 12.29
C ASN A 189 -6.70 -17.72 10.80
N ASN A 190 -7.08 -16.49 10.46
CA ASN A 190 -7.17 -16.03 9.08
C ASN A 190 -5.85 -15.36 8.69
N GLY A 191 -5.39 -15.56 7.46
CA GLY A 191 -4.10 -15.01 7.06
C GLY A 191 -3.51 -15.60 5.79
N VAL A 192 -2.20 -15.45 5.65
CA VAL A 192 -1.42 -16.05 4.56
C VAL A 192 -0.33 -16.96 5.10
N PHE A 193 -0.24 -18.16 4.54
CA PHE A 193 0.83 -19.12 4.83
C PHE A 193 1.81 -19.15 3.66
N LYS A 194 3.08 -18.90 3.93
CA LYS A 194 4.17 -18.88 2.94
C LYS A 194 5.16 -19.99 3.21
N PHE A 195 5.53 -20.72 2.17
CA PHE A 195 6.53 -21.79 2.24
C PHE A 195 7.38 -21.83 0.98
N ILE A 196 8.52 -22.50 1.05
CA ILE A 196 9.41 -22.67 -0.10
C ILE A 196 9.21 -24.09 -0.66
N LYS A 197 8.92 -24.19 -1.95
CA LYS A 197 8.90 -25.45 -2.71
C LYS A 197 9.67 -25.24 -4.01
N GLU A 198 10.59 -26.17 -4.32
CA GLU A 198 11.40 -26.10 -5.55
C GLU A 198 12.11 -24.74 -5.75
N ASN A 199 12.62 -24.17 -4.65
CA ASN A 199 13.29 -22.88 -4.64
C ASN A 199 12.39 -21.69 -5.07
N LYS A 200 11.07 -21.84 -4.99
CA LYS A 200 10.06 -20.79 -5.22
C LYS A 200 9.21 -20.59 -3.97
N ILE A 201 8.85 -19.35 -3.72
CA ILE A 201 7.93 -18.99 -2.63
C ILE A 201 6.52 -19.28 -3.09
N CYS A 202 5.80 -20.08 -2.30
CA CYS A 202 4.39 -20.41 -2.48
C CYS A 202 3.59 -19.74 -1.35
N GLN A 203 2.40 -19.25 -1.68
CA GLN A 203 1.49 -18.58 -0.74
C GLN A 203 0.11 -19.23 -0.79
N LEU A 204 -0.47 -19.50 0.38
CA LEU A 204 -1.82 -20.02 0.56
C LEU A 204 -2.62 -19.08 1.45
N HIS A 205 -3.90 -18.89 1.13
CA HIS A 205 -4.82 -18.19 2.00
C HIS A 205 -5.37 -19.15 3.06
N VAL A 206 -5.45 -18.68 4.30
CA VAL A 206 -5.96 -19.43 5.45
C VAL A 206 -7.19 -18.71 5.96
N THR A 207 -8.27 -19.47 6.17
CA THR A 207 -9.48 -19.01 6.88
C THR A 207 -9.80 -20.04 7.95
N ASP A 208 -9.71 -19.63 9.21
CA ASP A 208 -9.98 -20.47 10.39
C ASP A 208 -9.22 -21.80 10.33
N ASP A 209 -7.89 -21.71 10.26
CA ASP A 209 -6.93 -22.81 10.06
C ASP A 209 -7.02 -23.53 8.70
N LYS A 210 -8.12 -23.44 7.97
CA LYS A 210 -8.35 -24.18 6.71
C LYS A 210 -7.84 -23.41 5.50
N ILE A 211 -7.39 -24.13 4.48
CA ILE A 211 -6.98 -23.52 3.20
C ILE A 211 -8.22 -23.30 2.33
N THR A 212 -8.53 -22.04 2.00
CA THR A 212 -9.70 -21.62 1.22
C THR A 212 -9.27 -21.10 -0.16
N GLU A 213 -9.48 -21.91 -1.19
CA GLU A 213 -9.27 -21.68 -2.64
C GLU A 213 -7.89 -21.14 -3.13
N PRO A 214 -7.40 -21.61 -4.30
CA PRO A 214 -6.08 -21.25 -4.80
C PRO A 214 -6.14 -20.00 -5.68
N THR A 215 -5.69 -18.84 -5.19
CA THR A 215 -5.57 -17.64 -6.05
C THR A 215 -4.13 -17.11 -6.12
N SER A 216 -3.45 -17.59 -7.18
CA SER A 216 -2.55 -16.87 -8.09
C SER A 216 -1.34 -16.08 -7.57
N ILE A 217 -0.21 -16.80 -7.41
CA ILE A 217 0.98 -16.53 -8.22
C ILE A 217 1.39 -17.87 -8.87
N HIS A 218 1.13 -18.01 -10.18
CA HIS A 218 1.35 -19.21 -11.01
C HIS A 218 2.87 -19.48 -11.16
N SER A 219 3.44 -20.70 -11.26
CA SER A 219 3.09 -21.79 -12.18
C SER A 219 3.86 -23.12 -11.91
N SER A 220 4.08 -23.53 -10.66
CA SER A 220 4.81 -24.78 -10.33
C SER A 220 3.97 -25.85 -9.61
N ILE A 221 2.67 -25.63 -9.42
CA ILE A 221 1.74 -26.61 -8.80
C ILE A 221 0.62 -27.00 -9.78
N LYS A 222 0.95 -27.04 -11.08
CA LYS A 222 0.13 -27.74 -12.09
C LYS A 222 1.01 -28.79 -12.74
N GLU A 223 1.35 -29.80 -11.97
CA GLU A 223 1.67 -31.15 -12.44
C GLU A 223 1.82 -32.01 -11.19
N GLU A 224 0.69 -32.32 -10.57
CA GLU A 224 0.38 -33.64 -10.01
C GLU A 224 -1.06 -33.61 -9.47
N THR A 225 -1.98 -33.77 -10.43
CA THR A 225 -3.11 -34.69 -10.34
C THR A 225 -4.20 -34.38 -9.31
N PHE A 226 -5.11 -33.47 -9.70
CA PHE A 226 -6.55 -33.68 -9.49
C PHE A 226 -7.02 -34.78 -10.45
N GLU A 227 -6.82 -36.05 -10.12
CA GLU A 227 -7.61 -37.16 -10.68
C GLU A 227 -7.82 -38.24 -9.61
N LYS A 228 -9.12 -38.43 -9.30
CA LYS A 228 -9.80 -39.49 -8.55
C LYS A 228 -9.60 -39.61 -7.04
#